data_AF-A0A2D8PV77-F1
#
_entry.id   AF-A0A2D8PV77-F1
#
_cell.length_a   1.000
_cell.length_b   1.000
_cell.length_c   1.000
_cell.angle_alpha   90.00
_cell.angle_beta   90.00
_cell.angle_gamma   90.00
#
_symmetry.space_group_name_H-M   'P 1'
#
loop_
_entity.id
_entity.type
_entity.pdbx_description
1 polymer ?
#
loop_
_entity_poly.entity_id
_entity_poly.type
_entity_poly.pdbx_seq_one_letter_code
_entity_poly.pdbx_strand_id
1 'polypeptide(L)'
;MLSIALATPRIALASGTAFMAAQLLDVQIFDRLRFRGGWWTAPLVSSTSGSVVDTALFFSIAFAGTGLPWVTWGVGDFGAKMCVALAMLIPYRALMQATRPQGA
;
A
#
# COMPACT_ATOMS: atom_id res chain seq x y z
N MET A 1 -0.67 -24.40 -21.97
CA MET A 1 -0.98 -23.17 -22.72
C MET A 1 -2.27 -22.48 -22.26
N LEU A 2 -3.32 -23.21 -21.83
CA LEU A 2 -4.58 -22.61 -21.34
C LEU A 2 -4.44 -21.86 -19.99
N SER A 3 -3.50 -22.26 -19.13
CA SER A 3 -3.26 -21.65 -17.81
C SER A 3 -2.72 -20.22 -17.90
N ILE A 4 -1.93 -19.90 -18.93
CA ILE A 4 -1.40 -18.54 -19.18
C ILE A 4 -2.47 -17.60 -19.75
N ALA A 5 -3.51 -18.13 -20.39
CA ALA A 5 -4.56 -17.30 -20.99
C ALA A 5 -5.65 -16.88 -20.00
N LEU A 6 -5.96 -17.70 -18.98
CA LEU A 6 -7.01 -17.38 -17.99
C LEU A 6 -6.49 -16.96 -16.61
N ALA A 7 -5.30 -17.40 -16.18
CA ALA A 7 -4.76 -16.99 -14.88
C ALA A 7 -4.20 -15.55 -14.91
N THR A 8 -3.54 -15.16 -16.00
CA THR A 8 -2.88 -13.85 -16.15
C THR A 8 -3.85 -12.66 -16.25
N PRO A 9 -4.99 -12.73 -16.98
CA PRO A 9 -5.91 -11.59 -17.09
C PRO A 9 -6.60 -11.27 -15.76
N ARG A 10 -6.99 -12.30 -14.99
CA ARG A 10 -7.62 -12.11 -13.69
C ARG A 10 -6.66 -11.47 -12.69
N ILE A 11 -5.39 -11.90 -12.69
CA ILE A 11 -4.35 -11.32 -11.84
C ILE A 11 -4.04 -9.87 -12.27
N ALA A 12 -3.99 -9.59 -13.58
CA ALA A 12 -3.78 -8.24 -14.09
C ALA A 12 -4.94 -7.28 -13.74
N LEU A 13 -6.19 -7.73 -13.86
CA LEU A 13 -7.37 -6.97 -13.44
C LEU A 13 -7.41 -6.78 -11.92
N ALA A 14 -7.06 -7.81 -11.15
CA ALA A 14 -6.93 -7.73 -9.69
C ALA A 14 -5.90 -6.66 -9.28
N SER A 15 -4.73 -6.66 -9.91
CA SER A 15 -3.68 -5.67 -9.64
C SER A 15 -4.09 -4.27 -10.05
N GLY A 16 -4.68 -4.08 -11.23
CA GLY A 16 -5.13 -2.75 -11.68
C GLY A 16 -6.23 -2.14 -10.80
N THR A 17 -7.19 -2.97 -10.38
CA THR A 17 -8.29 -2.53 -9.50
C THR A 17 -7.84 -2.26 -8.07
N ALA A 18 -7.00 -3.13 -7.51
CA ALA A 18 -6.39 -2.94 -6.20
C ALA A 18 -5.53 -1.68 -6.17
N PHE A 19 -4.68 -1.48 -7.19
CA PHE A 19 -3.82 -0.32 -7.29
C PHE A 19 -4.60 0.99 -7.41
N MET A 20 -5.62 1.06 -8.29
CA MET A 20 -6.44 2.27 -8.42
C MET A 20 -7.23 2.57 -7.15
N ALA A 21 -7.83 1.56 -6.52
CA ALA A 21 -8.58 1.73 -5.28
C ALA A 21 -7.67 2.21 -4.14
N ALA A 22 -6.48 1.61 -4.01
CA ALA A 22 -5.49 1.99 -3.03
C ALA A 22 -4.97 3.41 -3.24
N GLN A 23 -4.66 3.80 -4.48
CA GLN A 23 -4.23 5.16 -4.83
C GLN A 23 -5.31 6.21 -4.53
N LEU A 24 -6.57 5.95 -4.89
CA LEU A 24 -7.68 6.88 -4.63
C LEU A 24 -7.91 7.07 -3.12
N LEU A 25 -7.81 5.97 -2.36
CA LEU A 25 -8.00 5.98 -0.92
C LEU A 25 -6.82 6.64 -0.20
N ASP A 26 -5.60 6.41 -0.67
CA ASP A 26 -4.39 7.10 -0.22
C ASP A 26 -4.53 8.63 -0.42
N VAL A 27 -4.95 9.07 -1.60
CA VAL A 27 -5.20 10.49 -1.89
C VAL A 27 -6.32 11.07 -1.01
N GLN A 28 -7.44 10.37 -0.84
CA GLN A 28 -8.54 10.84 0.02
C GLN A 28 -8.13 10.96 1.49
N ILE A 29 -7.39 9.98 2.02
CA ILE A 29 -6.91 10.03 3.41
C ILE A 29 -5.89 11.15 3.58
N PHE A 30 -4.97 11.30 2.62
CA PHE A 30 -3.99 12.39 2.63
C PHE A 30 -4.65 13.76 2.65
N ASP A 31 -5.61 14.02 1.75
CA ASP A 31 -6.30 15.32 1.66
C ASP A 31 -7.13 15.61 2.92
N ARG A 32 -7.67 14.56 3.57
CA ARG A 32 -8.42 14.72 4.82
C ARG A 32 -7.51 14.95 6.04
N LEU A 33 -6.32 14.34 6.07
CA LEU A 33 -5.39 14.40 7.19
C LEU A 33 -4.40 15.57 7.09
N ARG A 34 -4.18 16.15 5.89
CA ARG A 34 -3.28 17.31 5.69
C ARG A 34 -3.62 18.51 6.55
N PHE A 35 -4.89 18.65 6.97
CA PHE A 35 -5.38 19.77 7.76
C PHE A 35 -5.43 19.51 9.28
N ARG A 36 -5.24 18.25 9.74
CA ARG A 36 -5.53 17.84 11.13
C ARG A 36 -4.31 17.45 11.97
N GLY A 37 -3.11 17.39 11.43
CA GLY A 37 -1.91 17.05 12.21
C GLY A 37 -0.64 17.04 11.37
N GLY A 38 0.52 17.20 12.02
CA GLY A 38 1.81 17.51 11.40
C GLY A 38 2.13 16.73 10.12
N TRP A 39 2.87 17.39 9.21
CA TRP A 39 3.19 17.00 7.83
C TRP A 39 3.64 15.55 7.60
N TRP A 40 4.10 14.86 8.64
CA TRP A 40 4.58 13.47 8.62
C TRP A 40 3.48 12.43 8.80
N THR A 41 2.42 12.77 9.53
CA THR A 41 1.36 11.83 9.93
C THR A 41 0.43 11.51 8.76
N ALA A 42 0.16 12.52 7.92
CA ALA A 42 -0.68 12.38 6.74
C ALA A 42 -0.16 11.32 5.75
N PRO A 43 1.10 11.38 5.25
CA PRO A 43 1.61 10.41 4.29
C PRO A 43 1.79 9.00 4.87
N LEU A 44 2.08 8.86 6.18
CA LEU A 44 2.21 7.56 6.83
C LEU A 44 0.88 6.83 6.97
N VAL A 45 -0.15 7.53 7.44
CA VAL A 45 -1.47 6.96 7.67
C VAL A 45 -2.15 6.65 6.33
N SER A 46 -1.97 7.53 5.34
CA SER A 46 -2.54 7.33 4.01
C SER A 46 -1.89 6.13 3.30
N SER A 47 -0.55 6.06 3.26
CA SER A 47 0.17 4.97 2.59
C SER A 47 -0.05 3.61 3.24
N THR A 48 -0.13 3.58 4.58
CA THR A 48 -0.46 2.35 5.32
C THR A 48 -1.86 1.87 4.97
N SER A 49 -2.85 2.77 4.96
CA SER A 49 -4.24 2.44 4.64
C SER A 49 -4.40 1.99 3.18
N GLY A 50 -3.74 2.68 2.24
CA GLY A 50 -3.69 2.29 0.84
C GLY A 50 -3.08 0.90 0.65
N SER A 51 -1.97 0.61 1.33
CA SER A 51 -1.33 -0.71 1.26
C SER A 51 -2.17 -1.85 1.85
N VAL A 52 -2.97 -1.59 2.90
CA VAL A 52 -3.92 -2.58 3.44
C VAL A 52 -4.97 -2.92 2.38
N VAL A 53 -5.55 -1.89 1.76
CA VAL A 53 -6.64 -2.04 0.80
C VAL A 53 -6.15 -2.69 -0.50
N ASP A 54 -4.98 -2.29 -1.00
CA ASP A 54 -4.32 -2.93 -2.14
C ASP A 54 -4.15 -4.44 -1.91
N THR A 55 -3.55 -4.81 -0.79
CA THR A 55 -3.23 -6.21 -0.48
C THR A 55 -4.50 -7.03 -0.29
N ALA A 56 -5.50 -6.47 0.41
CA ALA A 56 -6.79 -7.13 0.62
C ALA A 56 -7.54 -7.35 -0.70
N LEU A 57 -7.60 -6.33 -1.56
CA LEU A 57 -8.29 -6.42 -2.86
C LEU A 57 -7.55 -7.34 -3.84
N PHE A 58 -6.23 -7.22 -3.93
CA PHE A 58 -5.41 -8.05 -4.81
C PHE A 58 -5.57 -9.53 -4.46
N PHE A 59 -5.35 -9.90 -3.20
CA PHE A 59 -5.45 -11.31 -2.81
C PHE A 59 -6.88 -11.84 -2.86
N SER A 60 -7.89 -11.03 -2.53
CA SER A 60 -9.29 -11.42 -2.68
C SER A 60 -9.66 -11.64 -4.14
N ILE A 61 -9.33 -10.73 -5.04
CA ILE A 61 -9.71 -10.84 -6.46
C ILE A 61 -8.87 -11.91 -7.17
N ALA A 62 -7.58 -12.02 -6.88
CA ALA A 62 -6.68 -12.96 -7.54
C ALA A 62 -6.87 -14.41 -7.06
N PHE A 63 -7.15 -14.64 -5.77
CA PHE A 63 -7.12 -15.98 -5.18
C PHE A 63 -8.42 -16.44 -4.50
N ALA A 64 -9.47 -15.61 -4.41
CA ALA A 64 -10.76 -16.09 -3.89
C ALA A 64 -11.30 -17.26 -4.74
N GLY A 65 -11.77 -18.30 -4.05
CA GLY A 65 -12.31 -19.52 -4.67
C GLY A 65 -11.27 -20.56 -5.11
N THR A 66 -9.98 -20.34 -4.86
CA THR A 66 -8.91 -21.28 -5.25
C THR A 66 -8.60 -22.35 -4.19
N GLY A 67 -9.14 -22.24 -2.97
CA GLY A 67 -8.87 -23.15 -1.85
C GLY A 67 -7.49 -22.96 -1.19
N LEU A 68 -6.67 -22.04 -1.70
CA LEU A 68 -5.35 -21.69 -1.17
C LEU A 68 -5.46 -20.77 0.06
N PRO A 69 -4.46 -20.76 0.97
CA PRO A 69 -4.45 -19.89 2.16
C PRO A 69 -4.05 -18.44 1.80
N TRP A 70 -4.78 -17.82 0.87
CA TRP A 70 -4.48 -16.49 0.33
C TRP A 70 -4.55 -15.38 1.37
N VAL A 71 -5.34 -15.56 2.43
CA VAL A 71 -5.36 -14.64 3.59
C VAL A 71 -4.02 -14.65 4.31
N THR A 72 -3.44 -15.83 4.55
CA THR A 72 -2.14 -15.97 5.22
C THR A 72 -1.02 -15.36 4.38
N TRP A 73 -1.07 -15.53 3.07
CA TRP A 73 -0.11 -14.91 2.13
C TRP A 73 -0.25 -13.39 2.08
N GLY A 74 -1.49 -12.87 2.03
CA GLY A 74 -1.73 -11.43 2.06
C GLY A 74 -1.29 -10.78 3.37
N VAL A 75 -1.50 -11.44 4.50
CA VAL A 75 -0.99 -10.97 5.80
C VAL A 75 0.54 -10.98 5.85
N GLY A 76 1.17 -11.99 5.26
CA GLY A 76 2.64 -12.06 5.12
C GLY A 76 3.21 -10.94 4.25
N ASP A 77 2.61 -10.68 3.09
CA ASP A 77 3.00 -9.59 2.18
C ASP A 77 2.85 -8.22 2.86
N PHE A 78 1.71 -7.99 3.53
CA PHE A 78 1.48 -6.76 4.27
C PHE A 78 2.48 -6.56 5.41
N GLY A 79 2.76 -7.61 6.19
CA GLY A 79 3.75 -7.56 7.27
C GLY A 79 5.15 -7.22 6.75
N ALA A 80 5.57 -7.84 5.64
CA ALA A 80 6.84 -7.52 5.00
C ALA A 80 6.87 -6.06 4.50
N LYS A 81 5.82 -5.59 3.81
CA LYS A 81 5.68 -4.20 3.37
C LYS A 81 5.80 -3.21 4.54
N MET A 82 5.16 -3.50 5.68
CA MET A 82 5.25 -2.64 6.86
C MET A 82 6.64 -2.65 7.51
N CYS A 83 7.30 -3.80 7.62
CA CYS A 83 8.68 -3.87 8.10
C CYS A 83 9.63 -3.05 7.22
N VAL A 84 9.51 -3.16 5.90
CA VAL A 84 10.32 -2.38 4.94
C VAL A 84 9.96 -0.90 5.01
N ALA A 85 8.68 -0.55 5.06
CA ALA A 85 8.22 0.84 5.15
C ALA A 85 8.74 1.52 6.43
N LEU A 86 8.69 0.83 7.58
CA LEU A 86 9.24 1.32 8.84
C LEU A 86 10.78 1.45 8.80
N ALA A 87 11.46 0.47 8.19
CA ALA A 87 12.91 0.54 7.99
C ALA A 87 13.32 1.72 7.10
N MET A 88 12.56 2.02 6.04
CA MET A 88 12.76 3.18 5.16
C MET A 88 12.31 4.51 5.77
N LEU A 89 11.42 4.49 6.77
CA LEU A 89 11.00 5.70 7.46
C LEU A 89 12.14 6.35 8.26
N ILE A 90 13.07 5.55 8.76
CA ILE A 90 14.26 6.00 9.51
C ILE A 90 15.17 6.90 8.66
N PRO A 91 15.64 6.47 7.47
CA PRO A 91 16.45 7.34 6.59
C PRO A 91 15.65 8.52 6.04
N TYR A 92 14.35 8.36 5.77
CA TYR A 92 13.49 9.48 5.39
C TYR A 92 13.42 10.55 6.50
N ARG A 93 13.39 10.11 7.78
CA ARG A 93 13.48 11.00 8.94
C ARG A 93 14.81 11.72 9.05
N ALA A 94 15.91 11.01 8.83
CA ALA A 94 17.25 11.59 8.83
C ALA A 94 17.41 12.64 7.71
N LEU A 95 16.89 12.37 6.51
CA LEU A 95 17.01 13.25 5.36
C LEU A 95 16.24 14.57 5.53
N MET A 96 15.02 14.53 6.07
CA MET A 96 14.28 15.79 6.32
C MET A 96 14.87 16.64 7.44
N GLN A 97 15.58 16.04 8.40
CA GLN A 97 16.33 16.82 9.39
C GLN A 97 17.53 17.53 8.73
N ALA A 98 18.10 16.95 7.68
CA ALA A 98 19.18 17.55 6.90
C ALA A 98 18.72 18.62 5.91
N THR A 99 17.47 18.58 5.43
CA THR A 99 16.97 19.51 4.40
C THR A 99 16.05 20.63 4.91
N ARG A 100 15.71 20.67 6.21
CA ARG A 100 15.05 21.86 6.79
C ARG A 100 16.00 23.04 6.68
N PRO A 101 15.68 24.09 5.90
CA PRO A 101 16.42 25.35 6.00
C PRO A 101 16.17 25.87 7.41
N GLN A 102 17.24 25.98 8.21
CA GLN A 102 17.19 26.78 9.43
C GLN A 102 16.99 28.22 8.97
N GLY A 103 15.82 28.79 9.30
CA GLY A 103 15.43 30.20 9.21
C GLY A 103 16.18 31.11 8.23
N ALA A 104 15.45 31.63 7.25
CA ALA A 104 15.60 33.02 6.82
C ALA A 104 14.21 33.64 6.73
#